data_AF-A0A7S3X966-F1
#
_entry.id   AF-A0A7S3X966-F1
#
_cell.length_a   1.000
_cell.length_b   1.000
_cell.length_c   1.000
_cell.angle_alpha   90.00
_cell.angle_beta   90.00
_cell.angle_gamma   90.00
#
_symmetry.space_group_name_H-M   'P 1'
#
loop_
_entity.id
_entity.type
_entity.pdbx_description
1 polymer ?
#
loop_
_entity_poly.entity_id
_entity_poly.type
_entity_poly.pdbx_seq_one_letter_code
_entity_poly.pdbx_strand_id
1 'polypeptide(L)'
;LKPAVSINPGGILSSACFKPPKQKAMWRATGVSYLRYANEMSSILRQCLKEPYREKALQRDTTHFVEKVWANGVMQSKSTYDDIGKGFEAAKAAAEATKK
;
A
#
# COMPACT_ATOMS: atom_id res chain seq x y z
N LEU A 1 38.83 6.55 10.63
CA LEU A 1 39.27 5.15 10.51
C LEU A 1 38.92 4.66 9.11
N LYS A 2 39.89 4.60 8.19
CA LYS A 2 39.70 4.17 6.79
C LYS A 2 39.58 2.63 6.75
N PRO A 3 38.65 2.02 5.98
CA PRO A 3 38.72 0.60 5.72
C PRO A 3 39.84 0.32 4.71
N ALA A 4 40.81 -0.50 5.12
CA ALA A 4 41.90 -0.97 4.28
C ALA A 4 41.34 -1.89 3.18
N VAL A 5 41.47 -1.48 1.92
CA VAL A 5 41.23 -2.32 0.75
C VAL A 5 42.49 -3.14 0.50
N SER A 6 42.49 -4.40 0.96
CA SER A 6 43.54 -5.38 0.66
C SER A 6 43.31 -5.94 -0.74
N ILE A 7 44.05 -5.45 -1.73
CA ILE A 7 44.03 -5.96 -3.11
C ILE A 7 45.04 -7.11 -3.20
N ASN A 8 44.56 -8.35 -3.26
CA ASN A 8 45.38 -9.50 -3.64
C ASN A 8 45.50 -9.55 -5.18
N PRO A 9 46.70 -9.66 -5.76
CA PRO A 9 46.88 -9.82 -7.20
C PRO A 9 46.74 -11.32 -7.55
N GLY A 10 45.71 -11.69 -8.31
CA GLY A 10 45.65 -13.03 -8.93
C GLY A 10 44.35 -13.83 -8.80
N GLY A 11 43.29 -13.26 -8.21
CA GLY A 11 41.98 -13.94 -8.16
C GLY A 11 41.16 -13.65 -9.41
N ILE A 12 41.03 -14.65 -10.29
CA ILE A 12 40.05 -14.69 -11.39
C ILE A 12 38.73 -14.09 -10.90
N LEU A 13 38.27 -13.01 -11.54
CA LEU A 13 36.94 -12.46 -11.37
C LEU A 13 35.93 -13.48 -11.89
N SER A 14 35.62 -14.48 -11.06
CA SER A 14 34.37 -15.22 -11.19
C SER A 14 33.29 -14.15 -11.10
N SER A 15 32.58 -13.96 -12.21
CA SER A 15 31.40 -13.12 -12.29
C SER A 15 30.31 -13.71 -11.40
N ALA A 16 30.47 -13.53 -10.09
CA ALA A 16 29.38 -13.64 -9.16
C ALA A 16 28.38 -12.57 -9.62
N CYS A 17 27.37 -13.04 -10.36
CA CYS A 17 26.21 -12.28 -10.75
C CYS A 17 25.66 -11.64 -9.48
N PHE A 18 26.02 -10.37 -9.24
CA PHE A 18 25.48 -9.56 -8.16
C PHE A 18 23.99 -9.43 -8.46
N LYS A 19 23.18 -10.35 -7.94
CA LYS A 19 21.73 -10.19 -7.94
C LYS A 19 21.47 -9.04 -6.96
N PRO A 20 21.05 -7.85 -7.44
CA PRO A 20 20.65 -6.80 -6.52
C PRO A 20 19.55 -7.39 -5.64
N PRO A 21 19.54 -7.10 -4.33
CA PRO A 21 18.44 -7.52 -3.47
C PRO A 21 17.16 -7.05 -4.15
N LYS A 22 16.21 -7.97 -4.38
CA LYS A 22 14.91 -7.63 -4.95
C LYS A 22 14.26 -6.62 -4.01
N GLN A 23 14.40 -5.33 -4.31
CA GLN A 23 13.83 -4.27 -3.49
C GLN A 23 12.33 -4.45 -3.53
N LYS A 24 11.78 -5.01 -2.45
CA LYS A 24 10.33 -5.05 -2.25
C LYS A 24 9.92 -3.60 -2.09
N ALA A 25 9.02 -3.13 -2.94
CA ALA A 25 8.46 -1.78 -2.78
C ALA A 25 7.94 -1.61 -1.34
N MET A 26 8.17 -0.45 -0.72
CA MET A 26 7.94 -0.27 0.72
C MET A 26 6.51 -0.63 1.14
N TRP A 27 5.52 -0.33 0.29
CA TRP A 27 4.12 -0.69 0.52
C TRP A 27 3.86 -2.22 0.59
N ARG A 28 4.66 -3.03 -0.10
CA ARG A 28 4.60 -4.50 0.05
C ARG A 28 5.21 -4.97 1.37
N ALA A 29 6.23 -4.27 1.87
CA ALA A 29 6.86 -4.61 3.14
C ALA A 29 5.94 -4.30 4.34
N THR A 30 5.08 -3.28 4.22
CA THR A 30 4.09 -2.90 5.25
C THR A 30 2.79 -3.69 5.17
N GLY A 31 2.64 -4.59 4.18
CA GLY A 31 1.44 -5.42 4.02
C GLY A 31 0.21 -4.67 3.50
N VAL A 32 0.39 -3.48 2.93
CA VAL A 32 -0.72 -2.76 2.28
C VAL A 32 -0.86 -3.19 0.83
N SER A 33 -2.10 -3.20 0.32
CA SER A 33 -2.35 -3.45 -1.10
C SER A 33 -1.87 -2.26 -1.93
N TYR A 34 -1.48 -2.53 -3.18
CA TYR A 34 -1.10 -1.48 -4.13
C TYR A 34 -2.20 -0.43 -4.29
N LEU A 35 -3.46 -0.89 -4.36
CA LEU A 35 -4.63 -0.02 -4.53
C LEU A 35 -4.80 0.93 -3.34
N ARG A 36 -4.64 0.43 -2.12
CA ARG A 36 -4.67 1.26 -0.92
C ARG A 36 -3.60 2.36 -0.99
N TYR A 37 -2.36 1.97 -1.28
CA TYR A 37 -1.25 2.92 -1.39
C TYR A 37 -1.50 3.98 -2.47
N ALA A 38 -1.93 3.58 -3.66
CA ALA A 38 -2.19 4.50 -4.78
C ALA A 38 -3.32 5.50 -4.45
N ASN A 39 -4.38 5.04 -3.77
CA ASN A 39 -5.49 5.89 -3.37
C ASN A 39 -5.09 6.91 -2.30
N GLU A 40 -4.34 6.50 -1.27
CA GLU A 40 -3.83 7.41 -0.23
C GLU A 40 -2.92 8.49 -0.83
N MET A 41 -1.98 8.08 -1.69
CA MET A 41 -1.08 9.03 -2.37
C MET A 41 -1.84 9.96 -3.32
N SER A 42 -2.87 9.46 -4.01
CA SER A 42 -3.70 10.28 -4.90
C SER A 42 -4.45 11.36 -4.11
N SER A 43 -4.97 11.06 -2.92
CA SER A 43 -5.63 12.05 -2.07
C SER A 43 -4.67 13.17 -1.65
N ILE A 44 -3.44 12.83 -1.24
CA ILE A 44 -2.39 13.81 -0.92
C ILE A 44 -2.07 14.68 -2.15
N LEU A 45 -1.89 14.07 -3.32
CA LEU A 45 -1.59 14.80 -4.57
C LEU A 45 -2.67 15.82 -4.92
N ARG A 46 -3.94 15.52 -4.66
CA ARG A 46 -5.06 16.45 -4.93
C ARG A 46 -5.04 17.65 -3.98
N GLN A 47 -4.49 17.51 -2.77
CA GLN A 47 -4.32 18.61 -1.84
C GLN A 47 -3.19 19.58 -2.28
N CYS A 48 -2.23 19.11 -3.06
CA CYS A 48 -1.15 19.94 -3.59
C CYS A 48 -1.57 20.80 -4.81
N LEU A 49 -2.80 20.65 -5.33
CA LEU A 49 -3.29 21.39 -6.49
C LEU A 49 -3.78 22.80 -6.12
N LYS A 50 -3.68 23.73 -7.09
CA LYS A 50 -4.25 25.09 -7.00
C LYS A 50 -5.77 25.06 -7.27
N GLU A 51 -6.51 25.95 -6.63
CA GLU A 51 -7.90 26.27 -7.01
C GLU A 51 -7.90 26.87 -8.43
N PRO A 52 -8.80 26.46 -9.35
CA PRO A 52 -10.07 25.70 -9.21
C PRO A 52 -9.98 24.18 -9.48
N TYR A 53 -8.79 23.67 -9.82
CA TYR A 53 -8.61 22.26 -10.17
C TYR A 53 -8.71 21.35 -8.96
N ARG A 54 -8.33 21.88 -7.78
CA ARG A 54 -8.50 21.21 -6.50
C ARG A 54 -9.93 20.76 -6.27
N GLU A 55 -10.92 21.65 -6.41
CA GLU A 55 -12.33 21.33 -6.15
C GLU A 55 -12.85 20.22 -7.08
N LYS A 56 -12.57 20.36 -8.38
CA LYS A 56 -12.94 19.36 -9.40
C LYS A 56 -12.27 18.00 -9.17
N ALA A 57 -11.06 18.00 -8.62
CA ALA A 57 -10.35 16.78 -8.28
C ALA A 57 -10.87 16.16 -6.97
N LEU A 58 -11.21 16.98 -5.97
CA LEU A 58 -11.74 16.53 -4.68
C LEU A 58 -13.09 15.83 -4.83
N GLN A 59 -13.95 16.34 -5.72
CA GLN A 59 -15.23 15.71 -6.06
C GLN A 59 -15.09 14.26 -6.56
N ARG A 60 -13.94 13.90 -7.14
CA ARG A 60 -13.67 12.52 -7.58
C ARG A 60 -13.16 11.60 -6.48
N ASP A 61 -12.77 12.13 -5.34
CA ASP A 61 -12.29 11.34 -4.20
C ASP A 61 -13.45 10.85 -3.31
N THR A 62 -14.55 11.61 -3.26
CA THR A 62 -15.73 11.28 -2.47
C THR A 62 -16.34 9.94 -2.90
N THR A 63 -16.39 8.97 -1.99
CA THR A 63 -16.88 7.62 -2.29
C THR A 63 -17.79 7.12 -1.17
N HIS A 64 -19.05 6.84 -1.49
CA HIS A 64 -20.02 6.27 -0.55
C HIS A 64 -20.33 4.83 -0.93
N PHE A 65 -19.99 3.88 -0.06
CA PHE A 65 -20.28 2.47 -0.30
C PHE A 65 -20.75 1.76 0.97
N VAL A 66 -21.56 0.72 0.78
CA VAL A 66 -22.11 -0.09 1.85
C VAL A 66 -21.63 -1.51 1.65
N GLU A 67 -20.86 -2.01 2.60
CA GLU A 67 -20.46 -3.41 2.68
C GLU A 67 -21.53 -4.20 3.42
N LYS A 68 -21.92 -5.36 2.86
CA LYS A 68 -22.77 -6.32 3.54
C LYS A 68 -22.06 -7.67 3.54
N VAL A 69 -21.71 -8.15 4.73
CA VAL A 69 -21.09 -9.47 4.88
C VAL A 69 -22.20 -10.51 5.05
N TRP A 70 -22.20 -11.51 4.19
CA TRP A 70 -23.16 -12.63 4.22
C TRP A 70 -22.41 -13.92 4.52
N ALA A 71 -22.95 -14.75 5.41
CA ALA A 71 -22.44 -16.08 5.69
C ALA A 71 -23.60 -17.05 5.86
N ASN A 72 -23.48 -18.25 5.28
CA ASN A 72 -24.50 -19.30 5.35
C ASN A 72 -25.91 -18.84 4.93
N GLY A 73 -25.99 -17.94 3.94
CA GLY A 73 -27.25 -17.40 3.42
C GLY A 73 -27.92 -16.32 4.30
N VAL A 74 -27.32 -15.93 5.42
CA VAL A 74 -27.83 -14.88 6.32
C VAL A 74 -26.87 -13.69 6.36
N MET A 75 -27.42 -12.47 6.35
CA MET A 75 -26.64 -11.24 6.46
C MET A 75 -26.09 -11.10 7.88
N GLN A 76 -24.76 -11.10 8.02
CA GLN A 76 -24.06 -11.03 9.31
C GLN A 76 -23.88 -9.58 9.75
N SER A 77 -23.45 -8.70 8.83
CA SER A 77 -23.19 -7.30 9.13
C SER A 77 -23.44 -6.40 7.93
N LYS A 78 -23.76 -5.14 8.22
CA LYS A 78 -23.89 -4.05 7.24
C LYS A 78 -23.08 -2.86 7.75
N SER A 79 -22.04 -2.48 7.02
CA SER A 79 -21.18 -1.35 7.34
C SER A 79 -21.28 -0.30 6.23
N THR A 80 -21.60 0.93 6.58
CA THR A 80 -21.59 2.06 5.65
C THR A 80 -20.25 2.79 5.79
N TYR A 81 -19.59 3.07 4.67
CA TYR A 81 -18.33 3.81 4.63
C TYR A 81 -18.44 5.00 3.68
N ASP A 82 -18.08 6.17 4.19
CA ASP A 82 -18.00 7.42 3.42
C ASP A 82 -16.57 7.72 2.93
N ASP A 83 -15.60 6.94 3.40
CA ASP A 83 -14.19 7.08 3.05
C ASP A 83 -13.61 5.72 2.69
N ILE A 84 -12.85 5.68 1.59
CA ILE A 84 -12.12 4.49 1.15
C ILE A 84 -11.13 4.02 2.23
N GLY A 85 -10.46 4.94 2.92
CA GLY A 85 -9.50 4.62 3.98
C GLY A 85 -10.13 3.86 5.16
N LYS A 86 -11.31 4.29 5.61
CA LYS A 86 -12.05 3.62 6.69
C LYS A 86 -12.48 2.22 6.30
N GLY A 87 -12.90 2.03 5.04
CA GLY A 87 -13.23 0.71 4.52
C GLY A 87 -12.04 -0.26 4.54
N PHE A 88 -10.83 0.21 4.21
CA PHE A 88 -9.64 -0.65 4.27
C PHE A 88 -9.22 -1.03 5.70
N GLU A 89 -9.40 -0.16 6.69
CA GLU A 89 -9.16 -0.50 8.09
C GLU A 89 -10.17 -1.53 8.60
N ALA A 90 -11.45 -1.35 8.28
CA ALA A 90 -12.48 -2.33 8.64
C ALA A 90 -12.25 -3.70 7.99
N ALA A 91 -11.84 -3.72 6.72
CA ALA A 91 -11.46 -4.95 6.03
C ALA A 91 -10.23 -5.62 6.66
N LYS A 92 -9.24 -4.85 7.12
CA LYS A 92 -8.08 -5.38 7.83
C LYS A 92 -8.47 -5.99 9.19
N ALA A 93 -9.31 -5.30 9.96
CA ALA A 93 -9.83 -5.82 11.23
C ALA A 93 -10.61 -7.13 11.04
N ALA A 94 -11.43 -7.22 9.98
CA ALA A 94 -12.15 -8.45 9.63
C ALA A 94 -11.22 -9.60 9.21
N ALA A 95 -10.13 -9.30 8.50
CA ALA A 95 -9.11 -10.28 8.10
C ALA A 95 -8.27 -10.78 9.30
N GLU A 96 -8.04 -9.95 10.31
CA GLU A 96 -7.36 -10.36 11.55
C GLU A 96 -8.27 -11.25 12.42
N ALA A 97 -9.57 -10.97 12.46
CA ALA A 97 -10.53 -11.79 13.21
C ALA A 97 -10.68 -13.23 12.67
N THR A 98 -10.42 -13.45 11.38
CA THR A 98 -10.55 -14.77 10.71
C THR A 98 -9.28 -15.61 10.74
N LYS A 99 -8.14 -15.07 11.20
CA LYS A 99 -6.85 -15.78 11.30
C LYS A 99 -6.58 -16.45 12.65
N LYS A 100 -7.54 -16.38 13.58
CA LYS A 100 -7.47 -16.98 14.92
C LYS A 100 -8.23 -18.30 14.95
#